data_AF-A0A968LD15-F1
#
_entry.id   AF-A0A968LD15-F1
#
_cell.length_a   1.000
_cell.length_b   1.000
_cell.length_c   1.000
_cell.angle_alpha   90.00
_cell.angle_beta   90.00
_cell.angle_gamma   90.00
#
_symmetry.space_group_name_H-M   'P 1'
#
loop_
_entity.id
_entity.type
_entity.pdbx_description
1 polymer ?
#
loop_
_entity_poly.entity_id
_entity_poly.type
_entity_poly.pdbx_seq_one_letter_code
_entity_poly.pdbx_strand_id
1 'polypeptide(L)'
;GTQLVALSACETGIGDTPNGQGVYGLRRALVIAGVQSQLISLWQVDDIATKDLMVDYYQRLLDKDNPQGRQEALRQAQLAMINSADYSHPYYWAAFIPSGDWQPMPQE
;
A
#
# COMPACT_ATOMS: atom_id res chain seq x y z
N GLY A 1 7.47 15.27 -9.10
CA GLY A 1 7.34 13.86 -9.49
C GLY A 1 6.27 13.20 -8.64
N THR A 2 5.82 11.99 -8.98
CA THR A 2 4.77 11.29 -8.23
C THR A 2 5.26 10.90 -6.83
N GLN A 3 4.54 11.34 -5.80
CA GLN A 3 4.92 11.12 -4.40
C GLN A 3 4.55 9.72 -3.90
N LEU A 4 3.39 9.19 -4.29
CA LEU A 4 2.92 7.88 -3.87
C LEU A 4 2.14 7.20 -5.01
N VAL A 5 2.37 5.90 -5.20
CA VAL A 5 1.54 5.03 -6.05
C VAL A 5 1.03 3.87 -5.20
N ALA A 6 -0.29 3.65 -5.19
CA ALA A 6 -0.91 2.49 -4.55
C ALA A 6 -1.39 1.49 -5.60
N LEU A 7 -0.94 0.23 -5.48
CA LEU A 7 -1.28 -0.87 -6.36
C LEU A 7 -2.04 -1.95 -5.57
N SER A 8 -3.37 -1.93 -5.69
CA SER A 8 -4.30 -2.89 -5.12
C SER A 8 -4.74 -3.93 -6.16
N ALA A 9 -3.77 -4.62 -6.78
CA ALA A 9 -4.06 -5.52 -7.89
C ALA A 9 -3.90 -6.99 -7.47
N CYS A 10 -5.02 -7.59 -7.13
CA CYS A 10 -5.30 -8.97 -7.50
C CYS A 10 -5.04 -9.12 -9.02
N GLU A 11 -4.23 -10.10 -9.42
CA GLU A 11 -4.00 -10.52 -10.82
C GLU A 11 -3.00 -9.77 -11.74
N THR A 12 -2.18 -8.82 -11.28
CA THR A 12 -1.10 -8.28 -12.15
C THR A 12 0.16 -9.16 -12.24
N GLY A 13 0.11 -10.36 -11.66
CA GLY A 13 1.20 -11.36 -11.70
C GLY A 13 0.82 -12.71 -12.32
N ILE A 14 -0.43 -12.92 -12.76
CA ILE A 14 -0.94 -14.21 -13.28
C ILE A 14 -1.27 -14.13 -14.78
N GLY A 15 -0.78 -13.11 -15.48
CA GLY A 15 -0.67 -13.20 -16.94
C GLY A 15 0.40 -14.24 -17.26
N ASP A 16 0.06 -15.24 -18.08
CA ASP A 16 0.98 -16.23 -18.67
C ASP A 16 2.30 -15.57 -19.09
N THR A 17 3.26 -15.54 -18.17
CA THR A 17 4.61 -15.09 -18.43
C THR A 17 5.48 -16.17 -17.85
N PRO A 18 6.20 -16.94 -18.69
CA PRO A 18 6.99 -18.09 -18.23
C PRO A 18 8.12 -17.75 -17.23
N ASN A 19 8.24 -16.52 -16.70
CA ASN A 19 9.52 -16.00 -16.23
C ASN A 19 9.46 -15.03 -15.02
N GLY A 20 8.41 -14.99 -14.19
CA GLY A 20 8.47 -14.29 -12.89
C GLY A 20 8.86 -12.80 -12.90
N GLN A 21 8.80 -12.13 -14.06
CA GLN A 21 9.32 -10.78 -14.29
C GLN A 21 8.26 -9.67 -14.22
N GLY A 22 6.95 -9.99 -14.20
CA GLY A 22 5.86 -9.01 -14.31
C GLY A 22 5.80 -8.01 -13.14
N VAL A 23 5.65 -8.49 -11.90
CA VAL A 23 5.51 -7.64 -10.71
C VAL A 23 6.83 -6.93 -10.35
N TYR A 24 7.96 -7.62 -10.50
CA TYR A 24 9.29 -7.01 -10.36
C TYR A 24 9.53 -5.93 -11.43
N GLY A 25 9.06 -6.16 -12.66
CA GLY A 25 9.11 -5.22 -13.76
C GLY A 25 8.28 -3.97 -13.49
N LEU A 26 7.06 -4.10 -12.97
CA LEU A 26 6.20 -2.97 -12.64
C LEU A 26 6.78 -2.12 -11.50
N ARG A 27 7.19 -2.75 -10.39
CA ARG A 27 7.86 -2.05 -9.28
C ARG A 27 9.10 -1.31 -9.78
N ARG A 28 9.91 -1.97 -10.61
CA ARG A 28 11.12 -1.36 -11.19
C ARG A 28 10.79 -0.21 -12.14
N ALA A 29 9.75 -0.33 -12.96
CA ALA A 29 9.31 0.71 -13.87
C ALA A 29 8.88 1.97 -13.11
N LEU A 30 8.13 1.82 -12.01
CA LEU A 30 7.73 2.95 -11.15
C LEU A 30 8.93 3.63 -10.48
N VAL A 31 9.92 2.86 -10.04
CA VAL A 31 11.18 3.43 -9.51
C VAL A 31 11.91 4.21 -10.60
N ILE A 32 12.04 3.66 -11.82
CA ILE A 32 12.68 4.34 -12.95
C ILE A 32 11.92 5.61 -13.33
N ALA A 33 10.59 5.61 -13.23
CA ALA A 33 9.74 6.77 -13.45
C ALA A 33 9.84 7.85 -12.36
N GLY A 34 10.62 7.61 -11.30
CA GLY A 34 10.87 8.58 -10.24
C GLY A 34 9.75 8.67 -9.18
N VAL A 35 8.98 7.61 -9.01
CA VAL A 35 8.00 7.52 -7.91
C VAL A 35 8.74 7.47 -6.57
N GLN A 36 8.38 8.37 -5.63
CA GLN A 36 9.04 8.44 -4.32
C GLN A 36 8.68 7.24 -3.43
N SER A 37 7.41 6.84 -3.41
CA SER A 37 6.92 5.74 -2.60
C SER A 37 5.85 4.91 -3.31
N GLN A 38 5.82 3.62 -3.00
CA GLN A 38 4.91 2.64 -3.58
C GLN A 38 4.26 1.85 -2.45
N LEU A 39 2.95 1.61 -2.53
CA LEU A 39 2.20 0.71 -1.68
C LEU A 39 1.68 -0.44 -2.54
N ILE A 40 2.12 -1.67 -2.29
CA ILE A 40 1.88 -2.81 -3.18
C ILE A 40 1.29 -3.97 -2.37
N SER A 41 0.28 -4.65 -2.93
CA SER A 41 -0.28 -5.89 -2.38
C SER A 41 0.52 -7.13 -2.81
N LEU A 42 0.76 -8.04 -1.88
CA LEU A 42 1.46 -9.31 -2.09
C LEU A 42 0.55 -10.43 -2.61
N TRP A 43 -0.74 -10.37 -2.27
CA TRP A 43 -1.77 -11.32 -2.68
C TRP A 43 -3.12 -10.61 -2.86
N GLN A 44 -4.10 -11.32 -3.40
CA GLN A 44 -5.47 -10.86 -3.49
C GLN A 44 -6.13 -10.82 -2.12
N VAL A 45 -6.60 -9.64 -1.72
CA VAL A 45 -7.32 -9.39 -0.47
C VAL A 45 -8.79 -9.19 -0.78
N ASP A 46 -9.65 -9.41 0.21
CA ASP A 46 -11.05 -9.00 0.14
C ASP A 46 -11.20 -7.50 -0.20
N ASP A 47 -12.15 -7.17 -1.07
CA ASP A 47 -12.33 -5.81 -1.59
C ASP A 47 -12.82 -4.84 -0.50
N ILE A 48 -13.69 -5.29 0.41
CA ILE A 48 -14.23 -4.46 1.50
C ILE A 48 -13.11 -4.15 2.48
N ALA A 49 -12.36 -5.18 2.89
CA ALA A 49 -11.19 -5.02 3.75
C ALA A 49 -10.14 -4.09 3.12
N THR A 50 -9.86 -4.25 1.83
CA THR A 50 -8.93 -3.38 1.10
C THR A 50 -9.40 -1.93 1.09
N LYS A 51 -10.69 -1.70 0.82
CA LYS A 51 -11.30 -0.37 0.84
C LYS A 51 -11.17 0.25 2.24
N ASP A 52 -11.51 -0.49 3.29
CA ASP A 52 -11.46 0.00 4.66
C ASP A 52 -10.02 0.32 5.10
N LEU A 53 -9.04 -0.54 4.77
CA LEU A 53 -7.62 -0.28 5.00
C LEU A 53 -7.14 0.99 4.29
N MET A 54 -7.47 1.13 3.00
CA MET A 54 -7.02 2.25 2.19
C MET A 54 -7.64 3.58 2.64
N VAL A 55 -8.92 3.56 3.02
CA VAL A 55 -9.59 4.76 3.56
C VAL A 55 -8.90 5.22 4.84
N ASP A 56 -8.67 4.32 5.81
CA ASP A 56 -7.99 4.69 7.06
C ASP A 56 -6.54 5.12 6.80
N TYR A 57 -5.83 4.44 5.90
CA TYR A 57 -4.48 4.81 5.49
C TYR A 57 -4.41 6.24 4.93
N TYR A 58 -5.28 6.58 3.98
CA TYR A 58 -5.28 7.92 3.37
C TYR A 58 -5.75 9.00 4.35
N GLN A 59 -6.70 8.70 5.23
CA GLN A 59 -7.11 9.64 6.28
C GLN A 59 -5.94 10.01 7.18
N ARG A 60 -5.15 9.03 7.63
CA ARG A 60 -3.94 9.26 8.45
C ARG A 60 -2.83 9.96 7.68
N LEU A 61 -2.67 9.62 6.40
CA LEU A 61 -1.62 10.19 5.57
C LEU A 61 -1.85 11.67 5.24
N LEU A 62 -3.12 12.07 5.12
CA LEU A 62 -3.54 13.42 4.75
C LEU A 62 -3.99 14.27 5.95
N ASP A 63 -3.90 13.73 7.16
CA ASP A 63 -4.16 14.46 8.40
C ASP A 63 -3.14 15.59 8.57
N LYS A 64 -3.62 16.84 8.46
CA LYS A 64 -2.79 18.04 8.59
C LYS A 64 -2.51 18.41 10.04
N ASP A 65 -3.36 17.99 10.97
CA ASP A 65 -3.23 18.29 12.40
C ASP A 65 -2.26 17.32 13.07
N ASN A 66 -2.14 16.10 12.55
CA ASN A 66 -1.20 15.09 13.03
C ASN A 66 -0.49 14.36 11.86
N PRO A 67 0.50 15.01 11.21
CA PRO A 67 1.13 14.47 10.02
C PRO A 67 1.95 13.21 10.32
N GLN A 68 1.52 12.08 9.75
CA GLN A 68 2.21 10.80 9.86
C GLN A 68 3.10 10.54 8.65
N GLY A 69 4.19 9.80 8.88
CA GLY A 69 5.01 9.26 7.79
C GLY A 69 4.23 8.23 6.96
N ARG A 70 4.55 8.09 5.68
CA ARG A 70 3.89 7.13 4.76
C ARG A 70 3.88 5.69 5.31
N GLN A 71 4.94 5.27 6.00
CA GLN A 71 5.00 3.94 6.63
C GLN A 71 4.22 3.87 7.95
N GLU A 72 4.25 4.94 8.74
CA GLU A 72 3.56 4.99 10.02
C GLU A 72 2.05 5.00 9.84
N ALA A 73 1.53 5.78 8.88
CA ALA A 73 0.12 5.79 8.54
C ALA A 73 -0.38 4.38 8.14
N LEU A 74 0.41 3.63 7.37
CA LEU A 74 0.05 2.26 6.98
C LEU A 74 0.06 1.32 8.18
N ARG A 75 1.10 1.41 9.03
CA ARG A 75 1.22 0.59 10.23
C ARG A 75 0.03 0.80 11.16
N GLN A 76 -0.39 2.05 11.35
CA GLN A 76 -1.55 2.39 12.17
C GLN A 76 -2.86 1.85 11.58
N ALA A 77 -3.03 1.91 10.26
CA ALA A 77 -4.18 1.32 9.60
C ALA A 77 -4.22 -0.22 9.72
N GLN A 78 -3.06 -0.88 9.58
CA GLN A 78 -2.95 -2.31 9.82
C GLN A 78 -3.25 -2.68 11.28
N LEU A 79 -2.78 -1.90 12.24
CA LEU A 79 -3.10 -2.10 13.65
C LEU A 79 -4.59 -1.90 13.94
N ALA A 80 -5.25 -0.94 13.29
CA ALA A 80 -6.69 -0.77 13.43
C ALA A 80 -7.44 -2.02 12.96
N MET A 81 -7.02 -2.64 11.85
CA MET A 81 -7.59 -3.91 11.37
C MET A 81 -7.26 -5.09 12.28
N ILE A 82 -6.04 -5.19 12.79
CA ILE A 82 -5.63 -6.25 13.75
C ILE A 82 -6.54 -6.25 14.98
N ASN A 83 -6.93 -5.06 15.45
CA ASN A 83 -7.78 -4.89 16.62
C ASN A 83 -9.28 -4.95 16.30
N SER A 84 -9.68 -5.12 15.04
CA SER A 84 -11.09 -5.29 14.66
C SER A 84 -11.50 -6.77 14.75
N ALA A 85 -12.77 -7.02 15.07
CA ALA A 85 -13.30 -8.37 15.10
C ALA A 85 -13.30 -9.02 13.70
N ASP A 86 -13.60 -8.23 12.68
CA ASP A 86 -13.83 -8.72 11.31
C ASP A 86 -12.53 -8.94 10.52
N TYR A 87 -11.44 -8.21 10.85
CA TYR A 87 -10.21 -8.18 10.06
C TYR A 87 -8.93 -8.58 10.82
N SER A 88 -9.06 -9.14 12.02
CA SER A 88 -7.90 -9.55 12.83
C SER A 88 -6.96 -10.53 12.10
N HIS A 89 -7.49 -11.37 11.21
CA HIS A 89 -6.70 -12.34 10.47
C HIS A 89 -5.73 -11.65 9.48
N PRO A 90 -4.43 -12.02 9.46
CA PRO A 90 -3.40 -11.38 8.62
C PRO A 90 -3.71 -11.29 7.12
N TYR A 91 -4.57 -12.19 6.62
CA TYR A 91 -5.06 -12.16 5.25
C TYR A 91 -5.56 -10.76 4.80
N TYR A 92 -6.22 -10.02 5.71
CA TYR A 92 -6.89 -8.76 5.38
C TYR A 92 -5.96 -7.54 5.34
N TRP A 93 -4.84 -7.54 6.06
CA TRP A 93 -4.01 -6.33 6.24
C TRP A 93 -2.54 -6.55 5.90
N ALA A 94 -2.03 -7.77 6.01
CA ALA A 94 -0.61 -8.08 5.85
C ALA A 94 -0.15 -8.11 4.38
N ALA A 95 -1.08 -8.03 3.44
CA ALA A 95 -0.78 -8.05 2.02
C ALA A 95 -0.04 -6.80 1.57
N PHE A 96 -0.29 -5.65 2.21
CA PHE A 96 0.21 -4.37 1.74
C PHE A 96 1.59 -4.05 2.31
N ILE A 97 2.55 -3.84 1.42
CA ILE A 97 3.92 -3.45 1.76
C ILE A 97 4.25 -2.04 1.23
N PRO A 98 4.87 -1.17 2.04
CA PRO A 98 5.38 0.11 1.59
C PRO A 98 6.82 -0.04 1.07
N SER A 99 7.18 0.67 0.01
CA SER A 99 8.54 0.72 -0.56
C SER A 99 8.87 2.11 -1.05
N GLY A 100 10.01 2.66 -0.62
CA GLY A 100 10.49 3.99 -1.02
C GLY A 100 10.58 4.92 0.19
N ASP A 101 10.35 6.20 -0.05
CA ASP A 101 10.40 7.22 1.00
C ASP A 101 9.31 6.99 2.06
N TRP A 102 9.70 7.11 3.32
CA TRP A 102 8.89 6.79 4.50
C TRP A 102 8.39 8.04 5.23
N GLN A 103 8.91 9.22 4.86
CA GLN A 103 8.60 10.48 5.52
C GLN A 103 7.16 10.94 5.23
N PRO A 104 6.64 11.92 5.99
CA PRO A 104 5.34 12.51 5.72
C PRO A 104 5.26 13.09 4.30
N MET A 105 4.04 13.16 3.76
CA MET A 105 3.80 13.85 2.49
C MET A 105 4.16 15.33 2.64
N PRO A 106 4.87 15.93 1.66
CA PRO A 106 5.08 17.37 1.62
C PRO A 106 3.76 18.11 1.75
N GLN A 107 3.70 19.07 2.67
CA GLN A 107 2.55 19.94 2.86
C GLN A 107 2.75 21.17 1.97
N GLU A 108 2.00 21.25 0.88
CA GLU A 108 1.88 22.46 0.06
C GLU A 108 0.91 23.47 0.70
#